data_AF-A0A7K3PLG5-F1
#
_entry.id   AF-A0A7K3PLG5-F1
#
_cell.length_a   1.000
_cell.length_b   1.000
_cell.length_c   1.000
_cell.angle_alpha   90.00
_cell.angle_beta   90.00
_cell.angle_gamma   90.00
#
_symmetry.space_group_name_H-M   'P 1'
#
loop_
_entity.id
_entity.type
_entity.pdbx_description
1 polymer ?
#
loop_
_entity_poly.entity_id
_entity_poly.type
_entity_poly.pdbx_seq_one_letter_code
_entity_poly.pdbx_strand_id
1 'polypeptide(L)'
;DLDFRRCGTTGRYHLLDFNPRPGAQFRLFADTAGLDVVRALHLDLTHRPLPEGAPRPGRVFVVENYAPLSALRPARAGRGGRELAWYARDDRAPGRALWTLWGRHAGARLR
;
A
#
# COMPACT_ATOMS: atom_id res chain seq x y z
N ASP A 1 6.36 -10.46 2.65
CA ASP A 1 5.08 -9.92 3.13
C ASP A 1 4.37 -11.01 3.92
N LEU A 2 3.76 -10.68 5.06
CA LEU A 2 3.15 -11.64 5.99
C LEU A 2 1.71 -11.22 6.25
N ASP A 3 0.76 -12.06 5.84
CA ASP A 3 -0.66 -11.80 6.06
C ASP A 3 -1.16 -12.57 7.27
N PHE A 4 -1.83 -11.88 8.17
CA PHE A 4 -2.40 -12.49 9.36
C PHE A 4 -3.91 -12.25 9.45
N ARG A 5 -4.63 -13.24 9.96
CA ARG A 5 -6.02 -13.09 10.37
C ARG A 5 -6.14 -13.09 11.88
N ARG A 6 -6.74 -12.04 12.43
CA ARG A 6 -7.13 -12.01 13.84
C ARG A 6 -8.39 -12.84 14.05
N CYS A 7 -8.34 -13.82 14.94
CA CYS A 7 -9.51 -14.57 15.40
C CYS A 7 -10.41 -13.66 16.24
N GLY A 8 -11.70 -13.54 15.88
CA GLY A 8 -12.65 -12.67 16.57
C GLY A 8 -12.96 -13.11 18.00
N THR A 9 -12.95 -14.41 18.27
CA THR A 9 -13.28 -14.98 19.58
C THR A 9 -12.09 -14.98 20.54
N THR A 10 -10.90 -15.38 20.05
CA THR A 10 -9.73 -15.55 20.90
C THR A 10 -8.75 -14.37 20.85
N GLY A 11 -8.91 -13.47 19.88
CA GLY A 11 -8.00 -12.35 19.65
C GLY A 11 -6.63 -12.72 19.07
N ARG A 12 -6.33 -14.02 18.93
CA ARG A 12 -5.05 -14.51 18.39
C ARG A 12 -4.92 -14.23 16.90
N TYR A 13 -3.69 -14.00 16.44
CA TYR A 13 -3.38 -13.86 15.02
C TYR A 13 -2.90 -15.20 14.46
N HIS A 14 -3.49 -15.60 13.34
CA HIS A 14 -3.11 -16.80 12.60
C HIS A 14 -2.48 -16.35 11.28
N LEU A 15 -1.29 -16.88 10.98
CA LEU A 15 -0.62 -16.65 9.71
C LEU A 15 -1.49 -17.23 8.58
N LEU A 16 -1.81 -16.40 7.59
CA LEU A 16 -2.55 -16.79 6.39
C LEU A 16 -1.60 -17.09 5.24
N ASP A 17 -0.64 -16.20 5.01
CA ASP A 17 0.25 -16.29 3.86
C ASP A 17 1.63 -15.71 4.18
N PHE A 18 2.64 -16.28 3.55
CA PHE A 18 4.01 -15.77 3.52
C PHE A 18 4.42 -15.58 2.08
N ASN A 19 4.42 -14.33 1.65
CA ASN A 19 4.76 -13.94 0.29
C ASN A 19 6.26 -13.57 0.23
N PRO A 20 7.14 -14.38 -0.39
CA PRO A 20 8.56 -14.06 -0.55
C PRO A 20 8.78 -13.05 -1.70
N ARG A 21 7.94 -12.03 -1.74
CA ARG A 21 7.98 -10.92 -2.70
C ARG A 21 7.46 -9.65 -2.03
N PRO A 22 7.88 -8.46 -2.49
CA PRO A 22 7.26 -7.21 -2.05
C PRO A 22 5.76 -7.19 -2.40
N GLY A 23 4.92 -6.89 -1.40
CA GLY A 23 3.49 -6.63 -1.61
C GLY A 23 3.26 -5.23 -2.18
N ALA A 24 2.09 -4.97 -2.78
CA ALA A 24 1.75 -3.66 -3.35
C ALA A 24 1.79 -2.50 -2.32
N GLN A 25 1.65 -2.84 -1.04
CA GLN A 25 1.66 -1.92 0.10
C GLN A 25 3.07 -1.59 0.64
N PHE A 26 4.15 -2.09 0.02
CA PHE A 26 5.51 -2.01 0.57
C PHE A 26 5.95 -0.59 0.94
N ARG A 27 5.49 0.43 0.21
CA ARG A 27 5.78 1.86 0.45
C ARG A 27 5.19 2.41 1.74
N LEU A 28 4.18 1.76 2.33
CA LEU A 28 3.66 2.13 3.67
C LEU A 28 4.71 1.92 4.76
N PHE A 29 5.66 1.01 4.53
CA PHE A 29 6.77 0.75 5.45
C PHE A 29 7.95 1.70 5.28
N ALA A 30 7.85 2.71 4.40
CA ALA A 30 8.88 3.73 4.30
C ALA A 30 9.04 4.51 5.62
N ASP A 31 10.26 4.54 6.13
CA ASP A 31 10.62 5.21 7.39
C ASP A 31 10.88 6.72 7.21
N THR A 32 11.43 7.39 8.24
CA THR A 32 11.79 8.82 8.16
C THR A 32 12.98 9.12 7.24
N ALA A 33 13.83 8.14 6.94
CA ALA A 33 14.92 8.25 5.99
C ALA A 33 14.47 7.92 4.54
N GLY A 34 13.21 7.53 4.36
CA GLY A 34 12.68 7.11 3.07
C GLY A 34 13.15 5.72 2.65
N LEU A 35 13.62 4.90 3.60
CA LEU A 35 13.96 3.50 3.37
C LEU A 35 12.67 2.68 3.38
N ASP A 36 12.28 2.14 2.23
CA ASP A 36 11.19 1.18 2.09
C ASP A 36 11.72 -0.25 1.89
N VAL A 37 10.83 -1.24 1.86
CA VAL A 37 11.20 -2.66 1.72
C VAL A 37 12.03 -2.95 0.46
N VAL A 38 11.72 -2.28 -0.66
CA VAL A 38 12.42 -2.51 -1.93
C VAL A 38 13.80 -1.87 -1.91
N ARG A 39 13.92 -0.64 -1.37
CA ARG A 39 15.20 0.03 -1.17
C ARG A 39 16.08 -0.74 -0.18
N ALA A 40 15.52 -1.25 0.91
CA ALA A 40 16.23 -2.09 1.88
C ALA A 40 16.75 -3.37 1.22
N LEU A 41 15.91 -4.09 0.49
CA LEU A 41 16.31 -5.29 -0.27
C LEU A 41 17.45 -4.97 -1.26
N HIS A 42 17.35 -3.87 -1.99
CA HIS A 42 18.37 -3.46 -2.94
C HIS A 42 19.71 -3.14 -2.26
N LEU A 43 19.71 -2.40 -1.14
CA LEU A 43 20.92 -2.07 -0.39
C LEU A 43 21.57 -3.33 0.18
N ASP A 44 20.77 -4.22 0.77
CA ASP A 44 21.23 -5.50 1.31
C ASP A 44 21.88 -6.40 0.25
N LEU A 45 21.20 -6.61 -0.88
CA LEU A 45 21.72 -7.38 -2.01
C LEU A 45 22.97 -6.78 -2.67
N THR A 46 23.26 -5.51 -2.40
CA THR A 46 24.45 -4.80 -2.91
C THR A 46 25.45 -4.46 -1.81
N HIS A 47 25.27 -5.04 -0.62
CA HIS A 47 26.15 -4.87 0.54
C HIS A 47 26.39 -3.40 0.94
N ARG A 48 25.38 -2.55 0.75
CA ARG A 48 25.42 -1.15 1.19
C ARG A 48 24.73 -0.99 2.53
N PRO A 49 25.20 -0.07 3.39
CA PRO A 49 24.58 0.17 4.69
C PRO A 49 23.15 0.68 4.52
N LEU A 50 22.28 0.30 5.46
CA LEU A 50 20.93 0.83 5.56
C LEU A 50 20.97 2.19 6.30
N PRO A 51 20.36 3.26 5.75
CA PRO A 51 20.21 4.52 6.46
C PRO A 51 19.46 4.34 7.78
N GLU A 52 19.83 5.10 8.81
CA GLU A 52 19.08 5.14 10.07
C GLU A 52 17.79 5.96 9.90
N GLY A 53 16.67 5.41 10.38
CA GLY A 53 15.37 6.05 10.34
C GLY A 53 14.41 5.51 11.41
N ALA A 54 13.39 6.29 11.72
CA ALA A 54 12.32 5.89 12.63
C ALA A 54 11.10 5.36 11.84
N PRO A 55 10.45 4.28 12.30
CA PRO A 55 9.22 3.79 11.69
C PRO A 55 8.11 4.86 11.68
N ARG A 56 7.27 4.85 10.63
CA ARG A 56 6.15 5.81 10.46
C ARG A 56 4.80 5.09 10.42
N PRO A 57 4.32 4.54 11.54
CA PRO A 57 3.07 3.79 11.58
C PRO A 57 1.85 4.69 11.33
N GLY A 58 0.74 4.08 10.91
CA GLY A 58 -0.55 4.76 10.77
C GLY A 58 -0.74 5.49 9.44
N ARG A 59 0.16 5.33 8.47
CA ARG A 59 -0.04 5.70 7.07
C ARG A 59 -1.00 4.71 6.42
N VAL A 60 -1.89 5.20 5.56
CA VAL A 60 -2.91 4.37 4.89
C VAL A 60 -2.95 4.70 3.40
N PHE A 61 -3.00 3.66 2.56
CA PHE A 61 -3.26 3.82 1.14
C PHE A 61 -4.75 3.94 0.83
N VAL A 62 -5.05 4.88 -0.05
CA VAL A 62 -6.33 5.05 -0.72
C VAL A 62 -6.18 4.48 -2.11
N VAL A 63 -6.93 3.41 -2.39
CA VAL A 63 -6.96 2.77 -3.70
C VAL A 63 -7.97 3.51 -4.58
N GLU A 64 -7.47 4.36 -5.45
CA GLU A 64 -8.23 5.43 -6.11
C GLU A 64 -9.37 4.92 -7.01
N ASN A 65 -9.19 3.77 -7.65
CA ASN A 65 -10.25 3.16 -8.47
C ASN A 65 -11.43 2.62 -7.64
N TYR A 66 -11.27 2.46 -6.33
CA TYR A 66 -12.36 2.17 -5.39
C TYR A 66 -12.77 3.41 -4.58
N ALA A 67 -12.09 4.54 -4.75
CA ALA A 67 -12.38 5.78 -4.00
C ALA A 67 -13.83 6.27 -4.18
N PRO A 68 -14.45 6.25 -5.37
CA PRO A 68 -15.85 6.66 -5.51
C PRO A 68 -16.80 5.81 -4.65
N LEU A 69 -16.52 4.51 -4.54
CA LEU A 69 -17.32 3.57 -3.73
C LEU A 69 -17.06 3.73 -2.23
N SER A 70 -15.88 4.21 -1.85
CA SER A 70 -15.46 4.37 -0.45
C SER A 70 -15.59 5.81 0.07
N ALA A 71 -15.90 6.80 -0.79
CA ALA A 71 -16.19 8.18 -0.42
C ALA A 71 -17.42 8.32 0.51
N LEU A 72 -18.32 7.34 0.48
CA LEU A 72 -19.49 7.26 1.37
C LEU A 72 -19.16 6.73 2.77
N ARG A 73 -17.93 6.26 3.02
CA ARG A 73 -17.51 5.72 4.32
C ARG A 73 -16.62 6.71 5.07
N PRO A 74 -16.94 7.06 6.32
CA PRO A 74 -16.03 7.82 7.17
C PRO A 74 -14.77 6.99 7.42
N ALA A 75 -13.68 7.31 6.74
CA ALA A 75 -12.41 6.64 6.97
C ALA A 75 -11.70 7.30 8.17
N ARG A 76 -11.37 6.50 9.19
CA ARG A 76 -10.51 6.94 10.29
C ARG A 76 -9.12 7.18 9.71
N ALA A 77 -8.73 8.45 9.57
CA ALA A 77 -7.36 8.76 9.22
C ALA A 77 -6.48 8.39 10.42
N GLY A 78 -5.53 7.47 10.23
CA GLY A 78 -4.46 7.30 11.21
C GLY A 78 -3.62 8.58 11.29
N ARG A 79 -2.89 8.75 12.40
CA ARG A 79 -2.00 9.93 12.58
C ARG A 79 -0.96 10.08 11.46
N GLY A 80 -0.69 9.03 10.69
CA GLY A 80 0.26 9.03 9.58
C GLY A 80 -0.28 9.57 8.25
N GLY A 81 -1.56 9.91 8.15
CA GLY A 81 -2.16 10.48 6.95
C GLY A 81 -2.58 9.46 5.89
N ARG A 82 -3.17 9.97 4.80
CA ARG A 82 -3.63 9.18 3.65
C ARG A 82 -2.78 9.49 2.44
N GLU A 83 -2.44 8.44 1.71
CA GLU A 83 -1.66 8.53 0.48
C GLU A 83 -2.37 7.76 -0.62
N LEU A 84 -2.19 8.19 -1.86
CA LEU A 84 -2.73 7.51 -3.03
C LEU A 84 -1.88 6.27 -3.35
N ALA A 85 -2.54 5.15 -3.64
CA ALA A 85 -1.84 3.89 -3.88
C ALA A 85 -1.07 3.90 -5.21
N TRP A 86 -1.63 4.54 -6.24
CA TRP A 86 -1.13 4.41 -7.61
C TRP A 86 -0.73 5.73 -8.25
N TYR A 87 -1.44 6.81 -7.97
CA TYR A 87 -1.13 8.13 -8.50
C TYR A 87 -0.01 8.77 -7.71
N ALA A 88 1.04 9.19 -8.42
CA ALA A 88 2.09 10.04 -7.89
C ALA A 88 2.17 11.33 -8.74
N ARG A 89 2.57 12.45 -8.12
CA ARG A 89 2.63 13.75 -8.83
C ARG A 89 3.77 13.80 -9.84
N ASP A 90 4.86 13.14 -9.50
CA ASP A 90 6.11 12.96 -10.25
C ASP A 90 6.02 11.81 -11.27
N ASP A 91 5.24 10.77 -11.00
CA ASP A 91 4.85 9.76 -11.99
C ASP A 91 3.33 9.52 -12.03
N ARG A 92 2.70 10.16 -13.01
CA ARG A 92 1.24 10.10 -13.21
C ARG A 92 0.81 8.91 -14.06
N ALA A 93 1.74 8.19 -14.69
CA ALA A 93 1.38 7.15 -15.67
C ALA A 93 0.59 5.98 -15.07
N PRO A 94 0.99 5.41 -13.91
CA PRO A 94 0.24 4.30 -13.29
C PRO A 94 -1.20 4.70 -12.93
N GLY A 95 -1.38 5.87 -12.33
CA GLY A 95 -2.71 6.39 -11.99
C GLY A 95 -3.60 6.55 -13.21
N ARG A 96 -3.10 7.13 -14.32
CA ARG A 96 -3.86 7.27 -15.58
C ARG A 96 -4.24 5.93 -16.19
N ALA A 97 -3.34 4.95 -16.16
CA ALA A 97 -3.58 3.61 -16.70
C ALA A 97 -4.74 2.94 -15.96
N LEU A 98 -4.74 3.00 -14.63
CA LEU A 98 -5.79 2.42 -13.79
C LEU A 98 -7.16 3.05 -14.02
N TRP A 99 -7.24 4.39 -14.11
CA TRP A 99 -8.49 5.08 -14.44
C TRP A 99 -9.05 4.62 -15.78
N THR A 100 -8.19 4.50 -16.79
CA THR A 100 -8.60 4.03 -18.13
C THR A 100 -9.11 2.59 -18.08
N LEU A 101 -8.38 1.68 -17.43
CA LEU A 101 -8.75 0.27 -17.32
C LEU A 101 -10.06 0.10 -16.55
N TRP A 102 -10.22 0.81 -15.44
CA TRP A 102 -11.43 0.78 -14.63
C TRP A 102 -12.64 1.33 -15.39
N GLY A 103 -12.49 2.46 -16.08
CA GLY A 103 -13.57 3.03 -16.89
C GLY A 103 -14.04 2.09 -18.00
N ARG A 104 -13.10 1.42 -18.70
CA ARG A 104 -13.42 0.40 -19.70
C ARG A 104 -14.16 -0.79 -19.08
N HIS A 105 -13.71 -1.26 -17.91
CA HIS A 105 -14.35 -2.36 -17.20
C HIS A 105 -15.78 -2.01 -16.77
N ALA A 106 -15.98 -0.85 -16.16
CA ALA A 106 -17.29 -0.36 -15.74
C ALA A 106 -18.24 -0.20 -16.95
N GLY A 107 -17.76 0.43 -18.03
CA GLY A 107 -18.53 0.60 -19.26
C GLY A 107 -18.96 -0.72 -19.90
N ALA A 108 -18.13 -1.77 -19.83
CA ALA A 108 -18.48 -3.10 -20.33
C ALA A 108 -19.52 -3.83 -19.45
N ARG A 109 -19.67 -3.45 -18.17
CA ARG A 109 -20.66 -4.03 -17.24
C ARG A 109 -22.01 -3.33 -17.26
N LEU A 110 -22.08 -2.14 -17.86
CA LEU A 110 -23.29 -1.33 -17.99
C LEU A 110 -23.96 -1.49 -19.37
N ARG A 111 -23.38 -2.30 -20.26
CA ARG A 111 -23.98 -2.74 -21.53
C ARG A 111 -24.56 -4.14 -21.34
#